data_AF-A0A7C7SU23-F1
#
_entry.id   AF-A0A7C7SU23-F1
#
_cell.length_a   1.000
_cell.length_b   1.000
_cell.length_c   1.000
_cell.angle_alpha   90.00
_cell.angle_beta   90.00
_cell.angle_gamma   90.00
#
_symmetry.space_group_name_H-M   'P 1'
#
loop_
_entity.id
_entity.type
_entity.pdbx_description
1 polymer ?
#
loop_
_entity_poly.entity_id
_entity_poly.type
_entity_poly.pdbx_seq_one_letter_code
_entity_poly.pdbx_strand_id
1 'polypeptide(L)' 'MKMNTRGLTHAVICGLGMAIAISSTGCQVSVGGQLLPSPYYLDDDVQYFAPGSEFQLPREAAALQTYAAEQQIRDGGN' A
#
# COMPACT_ATOMS: atom_id res chain seq x y z
N MET A 1 4.01 16.78 -56.05
CA MET A 1 3.90 17.48 -54.74
C MET A 1 5.09 17.09 -53.88
N LYS A 2 6.10 17.97 -53.74
CA LYS A 2 7.35 17.69 -53.00
C LYS A 2 7.08 17.98 -51.53
N MET A 3 6.84 16.95 -50.73
CA MET A 3 6.49 17.12 -49.32
C MET A 3 7.75 17.53 -48.53
N ASN A 4 7.61 18.54 -47.66
CA ASN A 4 8.70 19.04 -46.84
C ASN A 4 9.05 18.00 -45.75
N THR A 5 9.99 17.11 -46.08
CA THR A 5 10.39 15.96 -45.25
C THR A 5 10.80 16.37 -43.83
N ARG A 6 11.38 17.58 -43.66
CA ARG A 6 11.77 18.11 -42.35
C ARG A 6 10.57 18.47 -41.46
N GLY A 7 9.53 19.07 -42.05
CA GLY A 7 8.29 19.36 -41.35
C GLY A 7 7.54 18.08 -40.95
N LEU A 8 7.53 17.10 -41.86
CA LEU A 8 6.92 15.80 -41.60
C LEU A 8 7.64 15.05 -40.48
N THR A 9 8.98 15.03 -40.47
CA THR A 9 9.74 14.37 -39.41
C THR A 9 9.49 14.99 -38.04
N HIS A 10 9.38 16.32 -37.94
CA HIS A 10 9.06 16.97 -36.67
C HIS A 10 7.63 16.68 -36.22
N ALA A 11 6.66 16.66 -37.14
CA ALA A 11 5.29 16.29 -36.81
C ALA A 11 5.19 14.85 -36.29
N VAL A 12 5.92 13.91 -36.90
CA VAL A 12 5.97 12.50 -36.45
C VAL A 12 6.62 12.39 -35.07
N ILE A 13 7.75 13.07 -34.83
CA ILE A 13 8.43 13.05 -33.53
C ILE A 13 7.53 13.62 -32.43
N CYS A 14 6.89 14.77 -32.67
CA CYS A 14 5.97 15.37 -31.71
C CYS A 14 4.74 14.49 -31.44
N GLY A 15 4.15 13.90 -32.49
CA GLY A 15 3.00 13.01 -32.35
C GLY A 15 3.33 11.76 -31.54
N LEU A 16 4.47 11.13 -31.81
CA LEU A 16 4.93 9.94 -31.08
C LEU A 16 5.23 10.29 -29.61
N GLY A 17 5.91 11.41 -29.35
CA GLY A 17 6.21 11.86 -27.99
C GLY A 17 4.94 12.11 -27.16
N MET A 18 3.92 12.70 -27.77
CA MET A 18 2.63 12.96 -27.10
C MET A 18 1.86 11.66 -26.80
N ALA A 19 1.89 10.69 -27.73
CA ALA A 19 1.27 9.38 -27.50
C ALA A 19 1.93 8.59 -26.36
N ILE A 20 3.26 8.64 -26.26
CA ILE A 20 4.01 8.01 -25.16
C ILE A 20 3.67 8.68 -23.82
N ALA A 21 3.63 10.01 -23.78
CA ALA A 21 3.30 10.75 -22.57
C ALA A 21 1.90 10.39 -22.04
N ILE A 22 0.88 10.36 -22.91
CA ILE A 22 -0.49 9.97 -22.54
C ILE A 22 -0.56 8.51 -22.06
N SER A 23 0.21 7.62 -22.68
CA SER A 23 0.26 6.20 -22.28
C SER A 23 1.00 5.98 -20.95
N SER A 24 1.98 6.84 -20.63
CA SER A 24 2.71 6.77 -19.36
C SER A 24 1.93 7.32 -18.17
N THR A 25 0.96 8.21 -18.40
CA THR A 25 0.05 8.70 -17.36
C THR A 25 -1.15 7.76 -17.28
N GLY A 26 -1.14 6.83 -16.34
CA GLY A 26 -2.28 5.94 -16.12
C GLY A 26 -3.55 6.73 -15.79
N CYS A 27 -4.67 6.40 -16.43
CA CYS A 27 -5.99 6.81 -15.95
C CYS A 27 -6.25 6.06 -14.64
N GLN A 28 -6.03 6.71 -13.49
CA GLN A 28 -6.42 6.16 -12.20
C GLN A 28 -7.91 5.85 -12.23
N VAL A 29 -8.24 4.56 -12.21
CA VAL A 29 -9.64 4.11 -12.21
C VAL A 29 -10.15 4.23 -10.79
N SER A 30 -11.02 5.21 -10.54
CA SER A 30 -11.76 5.32 -9.29
C SER A 30 -12.99 4.43 -9.38
N VAL A 31 -13.02 3.36 -8.59
CA VAL A 31 -14.20 2.51 -8.44
C VAL A 31 -14.82 2.85 -7.09
N GLY A 32 -16.02 3.44 -7.10
CA GLY A 32 -16.72 3.84 -5.87
C GLY A 32 -16.08 4.99 -5.08
N GLY A 33 -15.19 5.80 -5.70
CA GLY A 33 -14.52 6.92 -5.03
C GLY A 33 -13.22 6.56 -4.30
N GLN A 34 -12.81 5.29 -4.32
CA GLN A 34 -11.60 4.78 -3.65
C GLN A 34 -10.57 4.32 -4.70
N LEU A 35 -9.28 4.64 -4.49
CA LEU A 35 -8.20 4.00 -5.24
C LEU A 35 -7.97 2.61 -4.65
N LEU A 36 -8.41 1.59 -5.38
CA LEU A 36 -8.25 0.21 -4.94
C LEU A 36 -6.77 -0.21 -5.05
N PRO A 37 -6.17 -0.81 -4.00
CA PRO A 37 -4.74 -1.18 -3.98
C PRO A 37 -4.33 -2.18 -5.06
N SER A 38 -5.27 -2.98 -5.59
CA SER A 38 -5.02 -3.98 -6.62
C SER A 38 -6.23 -4.13 -7.56
N PRO A 39 -6.03 -4.61 -8.81
CA PRO A 39 -7.09 -4.78 -9.81
C PRO A 39 -8.20 -5.76 -9.42
N TYR A 40 -7.92 -6.66 -8.46
CA TYR A 40 -8.81 -7.75 -8.06
C TYR A 40 -9.48 -7.49 -6.71
N TYR A 41 -9.37 -6.28 -6.15
CA TYR A 41 -9.87 -5.98 -4.81
C TYR A 41 -11.37 -6.28 -4.61
N LEU A 42 -12.17 -6.25 -5.67
CA LEU A 42 -13.61 -6.58 -5.60
C LEU A 42 -13.90 -8.08 -5.65
N ASP A 43 -12.97 -8.86 -6.20
CA ASP A 43 -13.04 -10.31 -6.30
C ASP A 43 -12.18 -11.01 -5.24
N ASP A 44 -11.42 -10.24 -4.45
CA ASP A 44 -10.61 -10.74 -3.34
C ASP A 44 -11.55 -11.09 -2.19
N ASP A 45 -11.62 -12.38 -1.88
CA ASP A 45 -12.43 -12.86 -0.77
C ASP A 45 -11.98 -12.18 0.52
N VAL A 46 -12.91 -12.00 1.46
CA VAL A 46 -12.55 -11.56 2.81
C VAL A 46 -11.61 -12.60 3.39
N GLN A 47 -10.32 -12.26 3.46
CA GLN A 47 -9.30 -13.11 4.06
C GLN A 47 -9.73 -13.44 5.49
N TYR A 48 -10.13 -14.68 5.73
CA TYR A 48 -10.56 -15.12 7.05
C TYR A 48 -9.35 -15.17 7.98
N PHE A 49 -9.23 -14.18 8.84
CA PHE A 49 -8.34 -14.23 9.98
C PHE A 49 -9.10 -14.90 11.11
N ALA A 50 -8.68 -16.11 11.49
CA ALA A 50 -9.22 -16.74 12.69
C ALA A 50 -9.09 -15.75 13.86
N PRO A 51 -10.09 -15.67 14.75
CA PRO A 51 -9.99 -14.83 15.93
C PRO A 51 -8.67 -15.17 16.63
N GLY A 52 -7.82 -14.15 16.78
CA GLY A 52 -6.56 -14.29 17.48
C GLY A 52 -6.79 -14.79 18.90
N SER A 53 -5.74 -15.19 19.60
CA SER A 53 -5.86 -15.47 21.03
C SER A 53 -6.53 -14.28 21.73
N GLU A 54 -7.54 -14.54 22.57
CA GLU A 54 -8.26 -13.53 23.37
C GLU A 54 -7.30 -12.55 24.07
N PHE A 55 -6.11 -13.04 24.39
CA PHE A 55 -5.01 -12.26 24.88
C PHE A 55 -4.02 -11.91 23.77
N GLN A 56 -4.02 -10.65 23.33
CA GLN A 56 -3.22 -10.18 22.19
C GLN A 56 -1.71 -10.08 22.49
N LEU A 57 -1.31 -9.99 23.77
CA LEU A 57 0.06 -9.64 24.17
C LEU A 57 0.61 -10.53 25.31
N PRO A 58 0.59 -11.88 25.18
CA PRO A 58 1.00 -12.81 26.26
C PRO A 58 2.39 -12.52 26.82
N ARG A 59 3.30 -12.07 25.95
CA ARG A 59 4.66 -11.68 26.33
C ARG A 59 4.67 -10.44 27.23
N GLU A 60 3.83 -9.45 26.95
CA GLU A 60 3.77 -8.22 27.73
C GLU A 60 3.09 -8.45 29.09
N ALA A 61 2.02 -9.25 29.15
CA ALA A 61 1.47 -9.63 30.46
C ALA A 61 2.47 -10.40 31.31
N ALA A 62 3.20 -11.36 30.72
CA ALA A 62 4.22 -12.09 31.45
C ALA A 62 5.31 -11.14 31.99
N ALA A 63 5.76 -10.17 31.17
CA ALA A 63 6.74 -9.17 31.58
C ALA A 63 6.21 -8.24 32.70
N LEU A 64 4.93 -7.84 32.64
CA LEU A 64 4.30 -7.04 33.69
C LEU A 64 4.13 -7.82 35.00
N GLN A 65 3.79 -9.11 34.92
CA GLN A 65 3.69 -9.98 36.10
C GLN A 65 5.05 -10.17 36.77
N THR A 66 6.11 -10.43 36.00
CA THR A 66 7.47 -10.53 36.54
C THR A 66 7.93 -9.22 37.16
N TYR A 67 7.68 -8.09 36.48
CA TYR A 67 8.01 -6.77 37.01
C TYR A 67 7.26 -6.49 38.33
N ALA A 68 5.95 -6.75 38.38
CA ALA A 68 5.16 -6.56 39.60
C ALA A 68 5.67 -7.42 40.77
N ALA A 69 6.06 -8.68 40.50
CA ALA A 69 6.65 -9.56 41.51
C ALA A 69 8.00 -9.02 42.03
N GLU A 70 8.86 -8.50 41.14
CA GLU A 70 10.13 -7.89 41.52
C GLU A 70 9.95 -6.61 42.37
N GLN A 71 8.95 -5.78 42.05
CA GLN A 71 8.62 -4.58 42.82
C GLN A 71 8.16 -4.95 44.24
N GLN A 72 7.27 -5.95 44.37
CA GLN A 72 6.78 -6.41 45.68
C GLN A 72 7.90 -6.97 46.56
N ILE A 73 8.84 -7.71 45.99
CA ILE A 73 10.02 -8.20 46.72
C ILE A 73 10.91 -7.02 47.17
N ARG A 74 11.07 -6.00 46.31
CA ARG A 74 11.88 -4.81 46.63
C ARG A 74 11.23 -3.92 47.69
N ASP A 75 9.91 -3.77 47.65
CA ASP A 75 9.15 -2.91 48.57
C ASP A 75 8.90 -3.58 49.93
N GLY A 76 8.85 -4.92 49.98
CA GLY A 76 8.75 -5.70 51.22
C GLY A 76 10.08 -5.94 51.94
N GLY A 77 11.19 -5.48 51.37
CA GLY A 77 12.54 -5.58 51.94
C GLY A 77 13.04 -4.32 52.65
N ASN A 78 12.16 -3.35 52.91
CA ASN A 78 12.46 -2.08 53.58
C ASN A 78 11.73 -1.94 54.91
#